data_AF-A0A0R0IIE2-F1
#
_entry.id   AF-A0A0R0IIE2-F1
#
_cell.length_a   1.000
_cell.length_b   1.000
_cell.length_c   1.000
_cell.angle_alpha   90.00
_cell.angle_beta   90.00
_cell.angle_gamma   90.00
#
_symmetry.space_group_name_H-M   'P 1'
#
loop_
_entity.id
_entity.type
_entity.pdbx_description
1 polymer ?
#
loop_
_entity_poly.entity_id
_entity_poly.type
_entity_poly.pdbx_seq_one_letter_code
_entity_poly.pdbx_strand_id
1 'polypeptide(L)'
;MYFHGAHFFNYEAWLSDPTHIRPSAQVVWPIVGQEILNGNVGGGFQGIQLTSDFFQIGRTSGIISELQLYCTAIGALSFAALMLFVGWFHYHKAAPKLA
;
A
#
# COMPACT_ATOMS: atom_id res chain seq x y z
N MET A 1 3.26 -1.51 0.36
CA MET A 1 2.34 -0.63 -0.40
C MET A 1 0.90 -0.84 0.03
N TYR A 2 0.28 -2.01 -0.24
CA TYR A 2 -1.10 -2.29 0.18
C TYR A 2 -1.40 -2.09 1.67
N PHE A 3 -0.45 -2.39 2.57
CA PHE A 3 -0.67 -2.18 4.01
C PHE A 3 -0.81 -0.71 4.39
N HIS A 4 0.06 0.16 3.87
CA HIS A 4 -0.16 1.60 4.03
C HIS A 4 -1.53 1.99 3.47
N GLY A 5 -1.89 1.34 2.35
CA GLY A 5 -3.21 1.34 1.69
C GLY A 5 -4.40 1.28 2.62
N ALA A 6 -4.32 0.39 3.60
CA ALA A 6 -5.45 0.05 4.44
C ALA A 6 -5.54 0.88 5.73
N HIS A 7 -4.47 1.57 6.12
CA HIS A 7 -4.38 2.25 7.43
C HIS A 7 -4.10 3.75 7.36
N PHE A 8 -3.43 4.20 6.30
CA PHE A 8 -2.94 5.57 6.17
C PHE A 8 -3.34 6.20 4.83
N PHE A 9 -4.25 5.59 4.09
CA PHE A 9 -4.75 6.16 2.84
C PHE A 9 -6.04 6.93 3.08
N ASN A 10 -6.34 7.85 2.17
CA ASN A 10 -7.68 8.37 1.95
C ASN A 10 -8.39 7.64 0.79
N TYR A 11 -8.19 6.33 0.64
CA TYR A 11 -8.58 5.58 -0.58
C TYR A 11 -10.10 5.57 -0.82
N GLU A 12 -10.90 5.30 0.22
CA GLU A 12 -12.36 5.31 0.10
C GLU A 12 -12.89 6.73 -0.17
N ALA A 13 -12.31 7.75 0.48
CA ALA A 13 -12.64 9.14 0.19
C ALA A 13 -12.27 9.51 -1.25
N TRP A 14 -11.08 9.16 -1.71
CA TRP A 14 -10.65 9.38 -3.10
C TRP A 14 -11.54 8.64 -4.11
N LEU A 15 -11.98 7.41 -3.82
CA LEU A 15 -12.92 6.69 -4.67
C LEU A 15 -14.26 7.42 -4.83
N SER A 16 -14.70 8.14 -3.80
CA SER A 16 -15.96 8.91 -3.82
C SER A 16 -15.88 10.19 -4.67
N ASP A 17 -14.71 10.85 -4.74
CA ASP A 17 -14.46 12.02 -5.58
C ASP A 17 -13.01 12.03 -6.10
N PRO A 18 -12.70 11.21 -7.13
CA PRO A 18 -11.34 11.02 -7.62
C PRO A 18 -10.83 12.23 -8.42
N THR A 19 -11.71 13.20 -8.70
CA THR A 19 -11.38 14.41 -9.46
C THR A 19 -10.87 15.55 -8.58
N HIS A 20 -11.35 15.65 -7.33
CA HIS A 20 -10.95 16.74 -6.44
C HIS A 20 -10.15 16.26 -5.22
N ILE A 21 -10.33 15.02 -4.78
CA ILE A 21 -9.54 14.44 -3.70
C ILE A 21 -8.23 13.93 -4.29
N ARG A 22 -7.11 14.25 -3.65
CA ARG A 22 -5.79 13.83 -4.10
C ARG A 22 -5.38 12.53 -3.39
N PRO A 23 -4.76 11.58 -4.10
CA PRO A 23 -4.23 10.37 -3.48
C PRO A 23 -3.23 10.71 -2.38
N SER A 24 -3.45 10.19 -1.16
CA SER A 24 -2.56 10.36 -0.03
C SER A 24 -2.53 9.10 0.81
N ALA A 25 -1.35 8.76 1.29
CA ALA A 25 -1.05 7.39 1.67
C ALA A 25 0.16 7.26 2.62
N GLN A 26 0.69 8.40 3.06
CA GLN A 26 1.76 8.52 4.04
C GLN A 26 1.44 9.71 4.94
N VAL A 27 1.49 9.45 6.25
CA VAL A 27 1.25 10.46 7.30
C VAL A 27 2.53 10.61 8.12
N VAL A 28 2.90 11.85 8.38
CA VAL A 28 4.09 12.22 9.14
C VAL A 28 3.72 12.44 10.60
N TRP A 29 4.52 11.91 11.53
CA TRP A 29 4.32 12.12 12.96
C TRP A 29 4.73 13.54 13.41
N PRO A 30 3.97 14.16 14.33
CA PRO A 30 4.22 15.52 14.81
C PRO A 30 5.26 15.55 15.93
N ILE A 31 6.55 15.54 15.58
CA ILE A 31 7.65 15.49 16.57
C ILE A 31 8.35 16.85 16.69
N VAL A 32 8.76 17.43 15.57
CA VAL A 32 9.58 18.66 15.52
C VAL A 32 9.04 19.71 14.54
N GLY A 33 7.73 19.73 14.27
CA GLY A 33 7.10 20.64 13.28
C GLY A 33 7.04 20.08 11.86
N GLN A 34 7.52 18.86 11.64
CA GLN A 34 7.49 18.14 10.36
C GLN A 34 6.08 17.75 9.91
N GLU A 35 5.08 17.81 10.78
CA GLU A 35 3.67 17.63 10.44
C GLU A 35 3.14 18.67 9.44
N ILE A 36 3.87 19.77 9.20
CA ILE A 36 3.61 20.68 8.08
C ILE A 36 3.61 19.95 6.72
N LEU A 37 4.29 18.80 6.63
CA LEU A 37 4.29 17.94 5.46
C LEU A 37 2.95 17.21 5.25
N ASN A 38 2.09 17.12 6.25
CA ASN A 38 0.75 16.57 6.14
C ASN A 38 -0.21 17.60 5.51
N GLY A 39 -0.04 17.83 4.20
CA GLY A 39 -0.89 18.76 3.45
C GLY A 39 -2.36 18.31 3.43
N ASN A 40 -3.28 19.27 3.33
CA ASN A 40 -4.70 18.97 3.09
C ASN A 40 -4.88 18.44 1.66
N VAL A 41 -5.29 17.18 1.55
CA VAL A 41 -5.47 16.47 0.27
C VAL A 41 -6.95 16.25 -0.09
N GLY A 42 -7.88 16.77 0.73
CA GLY A 42 -9.32 16.57 0.57
C GLY A 42 -9.85 15.34 1.31
N GLY A 43 -11.18 15.20 1.36
CA GLY A 43 -11.85 14.07 2.01
C GLY A 43 -11.70 14.04 3.54
N GLY A 44 -11.39 15.17 4.18
CA GLY A 44 -11.11 15.23 5.62
C GLY A 44 -9.76 14.64 6.02
N PHE A 45 -8.88 14.35 5.07
CA PHE A 45 -7.59 13.71 5.31
C PHE A 45 -6.41 14.66 5.06
N GLN A 46 -5.36 14.52 5.87
CA GLN A 46 -4.10 15.25 5.75
C GLN A 46 -2.93 14.28 5.67
N GLY A 47 -2.03 14.50 4.72
CA GLY A 47 -0.89 13.63 4.51
C GLY A 47 -0.07 14.04 3.29
N ILE A 48 0.91 13.23 2.96
CA ILE A 48 1.75 13.44 1.77
C ILE A 48 0.98 12.96 0.54
N GLN A 49 0.77 13.87 -0.41
CA GLN A 49 0.22 13.54 -1.71
C GLN A 49 1.16 12.58 -2.46
N LEU A 50 0.61 11.47 -2.94
CA LEU A 50 1.35 10.43 -3.67
C LEU A 50 1.15 10.52 -5.17
N THR A 51 2.20 10.16 -5.92
CA THR A 51 2.29 10.23 -7.38
C THR A 51 2.66 8.88 -8.02
N SER A 52 2.50 7.79 -7.29
CA SER A 52 2.84 6.42 -7.71
C SER A 52 1.69 5.66 -8.39
N ASP A 53 0.54 6.32 -8.60
CA ASP A 53 -0.66 5.80 -9.26
C ASP A 53 -1.30 4.53 -8.63
N PHE A 54 -0.96 4.20 -7.38
CA PHE A 54 -1.55 3.03 -6.69
C PHE A 54 -3.07 3.08 -6.56
N PHE A 55 -3.65 4.29 -6.46
CA PHE A 55 -5.09 4.47 -6.30
C PHE A 55 -5.83 4.10 -7.59
N GLN A 56 -5.28 4.51 -8.73
CA GLN A 56 -5.79 4.20 -10.05
C GLN A 56 -5.69 2.69 -10.31
N ILE A 57 -4.56 2.06 -9.95
CA ILE A 57 -4.38 0.61 -10.05
C ILE A 57 -5.40 -0.13 -9.18
N GLY A 58 -5.59 0.30 -7.93
CA GLY A 58 -6.59 -0.27 -7.03
C GLY A 58 -8.00 -0.21 -7.61
N ARG A 59 -8.37 0.96 -8.17
CA ARG A 59 -9.66 1.17 -8.80
C ARG A 59 -9.86 0.26 -10.01
N THR A 60 -8.85 0.13 -10.87
CA THR A 60 -8.91 -0.78 -12.04
C THR A 60 -8.98 -2.25 -11.64
N SER A 61 -8.48 -2.60 -10.45
CA SER A 61 -8.55 -3.95 -9.90
C SER A 61 -9.88 -4.25 -9.19
N GLY A 62 -10.81 -3.29 -9.15
CA GLY A 62 -12.10 -3.44 -8.47
C GLY A 62 -12.02 -3.37 -6.94
N ILE A 63 -10.93 -2.81 -6.39
CA ILE A 63 -10.78 -2.64 -4.95
C ILE A 63 -11.64 -1.44 -4.51
N ILE A 64 -12.59 -1.67 -3.61
CA ILE A 64 -13.57 -0.66 -3.16
C ILE A 64 -13.50 -0.33 -1.67
N SER A 65 -12.75 -1.10 -0.88
CA SER A 65 -12.63 -0.87 0.56
C SER A 65 -11.24 -1.13 1.09
N GLU A 66 -10.92 -0.48 2.21
CA GLU A 66 -9.64 -0.66 2.92
C GLU A 66 -9.45 -2.09 3.42
N LEU A 67 -10.54 -2.80 3.74
CA LEU A 67 -10.51 -4.21 4.12
C LEU A 67 -9.87 -5.09 3.04
N GLN A 68 -10.21 -4.84 1.77
CA GLN A 68 -9.62 -5.58 0.66
C GLN A 68 -8.12 -5.31 0.54
N LEU A 69 -7.69 -4.05 0.70
CA LEU A 69 -6.27 -3.68 0.74
C LEU A 69 -5.54 -4.40 1.88
N TYR A 70 -6.16 -4.50 3.06
CA TYR A 70 -5.60 -5.20 4.21
C TYR A 70 -5.41 -6.70 3.94
N CYS A 71 -6.44 -7.36 3.39
CA CYS A 71 -6.37 -8.76 2.99
C CYS A 71 -5.27 -9.01 1.94
N THR A 72 -5.18 -8.16 0.92
CA THR A 72 -4.12 -8.24 -0.10
C THR A 72 -2.74 -8.06 0.53
N ALA A 73 -2.59 -7.16 1.51
CA ALA A 73 -1.34 -6.96 2.21
C ALA A 73 -0.89 -8.20 3.00
N ILE A 74 -1.81 -8.85 3.71
CA ILE A 74 -1.52 -10.11 4.42
C ILE A 74 -1.14 -11.21 3.43
N GLY A 75 -1.92 -11.38 2.36
CA GLY A 75 -1.63 -12.38 1.34
C GLY A 75 -0.24 -12.17 0.71
N ALA A 76 0.12 -10.93 0.41
CA ALA A 76 1.44 -10.58 -0.11
C ALA A 76 2.57 -10.88 0.90
N LEU A 77 2.36 -10.62 2.19
CA LEU A 77 3.34 -10.93 3.24
C LEU A 77 3.54 -12.44 3.41
N SER A 78 2.45 -13.23 3.41
CA SER A 78 2.54 -14.70 3.44
C SER A 78 3.26 -15.24 2.21
N PHE A 79 2.99 -14.69 1.03
CA PHE A 79 3.67 -15.09 -0.20
C PHE A 79 5.15 -14.72 -0.17
N ALA A 80 5.52 -13.55 0.37
CA ALA A 80 6.92 -13.18 0.56
C ALA A 80 7.65 -14.18 1.47
N ALA A 81 7.03 -14.62 2.57
CA ALA A 81 7.59 -15.64 3.45
C ALA A 81 7.76 -17.00 2.72
N LEU A 82 6.78 -17.39 1.90
CA LEU A 82 6.88 -18.58 1.06
C LEU A 82 8.04 -18.47 0.05
N MET A 83 8.21 -17.32 -0.62
CA MET A 83 9.29 -17.11 -1.57
C MET A 83 10.67 -17.18 -0.91
N LEU A 84 10.83 -16.62 0.30
CA LEU A 84 12.05 -16.76 1.08
C LEU A 84 12.33 -18.22 1.45
N PHE A 85 11.30 -18.96 1.86
CA PHE A 85 11.43 -20.39 2.17
C PHE A 85 11.80 -21.21 0.93
N VAL A 86 11.15 -20.97 -0.20
CA VAL A 86 11.42 -21.66 -1.47
C VAL A 86 12.85 -21.40 -1.94
N GLY A 87 13.35 -20.17 -1.79
CA GLY A 87 14.75 -19.84 -2.08
C GLY A 87 15.73 -20.59 -1.18
N TRP A 88 15.50 -20.59 0.13
CA TRP A 88 16.30 -21.38 1.07
C TRP A 88 16.25 -22.88 0.76
N PHE A 89 15.06 -23.41 0.44
CA PHE A 89 14.85 -24.83 0.17
C PHE A 89 15.58 -25.29 -1.10
N HIS A 90 15.46 -24.54 -2.19
CA HIS A 90 16.15 -24.86 -3.44
C HIS A 90 17.65 -24.57 -3.40
N TYR A 91 18.16 -23.90 -2.37
CA TYR A 91 19.61 -23.76 -2.18
C TYR A 91 20.19 -24.83 -1.25
N HIS A 92 19.53 -25.13 -0.13
CA HIS A 92 20.07 -26.00 0.92
C HIS A 92 19.52 -27.43 0.96
N LYS A 93 18.35 -27.69 0.35
CA LYS A 93 17.68 -28.99 0.40
C LYS A 93 17.53 -29.66 -0.96
N ALA A 94 17.16 -28.90 -1.99
CA ALA A 94 16.89 -29.41 -3.33
C ALA A 94 17.58 -28.55 -4.41
N ALA A 95 18.91 -28.47 -4.34
CA ALA A 95 19.70 -27.73 -5.33
C ALA A 95 19.52 -28.32 -6.74
N PRO A 96 19.02 -27.53 -7.71
CA PRO A 96 18.91 -27.98 -9.09
C PRO A 96 20.31 -28.17 -9.69
N LYS A 97 20.42 -29.11 -10.63
CA LYS A 97 21.65 -29.39 -11.38
C LYS A 97 21.48 -28.93 -12.82
N LEU A 98 22.59 -28.54 -13.47
CA LEU A 98 22.60 -28.38 -14.92
C LEU A 98 22.33 -29.73 -15.59
N ALA A 99 21.56 -29.69 -16.68
CA ALA A 99 21.25 -30.84 -17.52
C ALA A 99 22.44 -31.26 -18.38
#